data_AF-A0A2T4D5Y5-F1
#
_entry.id   AF-A0A2T4D5Y5-F1
#
_cell.length_a   1.000
_cell.length_b   1.000
_cell.length_c   1.000
_cell.angle_alpha   90.00
_cell.angle_beta   90.00
_cell.angle_gamma   90.00
#
_symmetry.space_group_name_H-M   'P 1'
#
loop_
_entity.id
_entity.type
_entity.pdbx_description
1 polymer ?
#
loop_
_entity_poly.entity_id
_entity_poly.type
_entity_poly.pdbx_seq_one_letter_code
_entity_poly.pdbx_strand_id
1 'polypeptide(L)'
;HLPRVTIGGDACKQPYEASLLNISAMSFGSLSKNALLALNTGARKGKFYHNTGEGAISPYHLEPGGDIVWQIGTGYFGCRTPEGLFDAEKFKENAKHEQVKMIEIKLSQGAKPGHGGVLPAVKNTPEIAKIRGIEPHTTVLSPPSHSHFSNAKGLLEFVAELRELSGGKPIGFKLCVGKTEEFV
;
A
#
# COMPACT_ATOMS: atom_id res chain seq x y z
N HIS A 1 27.19 -11.38 -2.98
CA HIS A 1 25.83 -11.06 -2.51
C HIS A 1 24.94 -10.78 -3.72
N LEU A 2 23.63 -11.07 -3.66
CA LEU A 2 22.72 -10.66 -4.74
C LEU A 2 22.73 -9.13 -4.89
N PRO A 3 22.61 -8.58 -6.10
CA PRO A 3 22.55 -7.14 -6.31
C PRO A 3 21.36 -6.52 -5.59
N ARG A 4 21.56 -5.33 -5.03
CA ARG A 4 20.55 -4.53 -4.34
C ARG A 4 20.53 -3.11 -4.88
N VAL A 5 19.39 -2.45 -4.72
CA VAL A 5 19.16 -1.07 -5.16
C VAL A 5 18.68 -0.26 -3.96
N THR A 6 19.37 0.84 -3.67
CA THR A 6 18.94 1.81 -2.68
C THR A 6 17.69 2.54 -3.19
N ILE A 7 16.59 2.43 -2.45
CA ILE A 7 15.37 3.19 -2.70
C ILE A 7 15.24 4.29 -1.64
N GLY A 8 15.10 5.52 -2.12
CA GLY A 8 15.01 6.74 -1.30
C GLY A 8 16.13 7.72 -1.66
N GLY A 9 15.76 8.93 -2.10
CA GLY A 9 16.71 10.03 -2.34
C GLY A 9 17.02 10.83 -1.08
N ASP A 10 17.70 11.96 -1.23
CA ASP A 10 18.25 12.80 -0.14
C ASP A 10 17.22 13.22 0.93
N ALA A 11 15.95 13.31 0.57
CA ALA A 11 14.87 13.65 1.50
C ALA A 11 14.47 12.48 2.43
N CYS A 12 14.91 11.25 2.17
CA CYS A 12 14.58 10.07 2.96
C CYS A 12 15.56 9.92 4.14
N LYS A 13 15.02 9.78 5.35
CA LYS A 13 15.80 9.50 6.56
C LYS A 13 16.03 8.00 6.78
N GLN A 14 15.27 7.16 6.08
CA GLN A 14 15.27 5.70 6.21
C GLN A 14 15.32 5.02 4.83
N PRO A 15 16.38 5.20 4.01
CA PRO A 15 16.48 4.54 2.71
C PRO A 15 16.43 3.01 2.86
N TYR A 16 15.92 2.33 1.84
CA TYR A 16 15.75 0.87 1.85
C TYR A 16 16.61 0.20 0.78
N GLU A 17 17.40 -0.79 1.19
CA GLU A 17 18.19 -1.63 0.29
C GLU A 17 17.31 -2.76 -0.29
N ALA A 18 16.70 -2.51 -1.45
CA ALA A 18 15.79 -3.45 -2.08
C ALA A 18 16.53 -4.55 -2.85
N SER A 19 15.99 -5.77 -2.80
CA SER A 19 16.33 -6.82 -3.76
C SER A 19 15.77 -6.48 -5.15
N LEU A 20 16.37 -7.03 -6.21
CA LEU A 20 15.81 -6.97 -7.58
C LEU A 20 14.51 -7.77 -7.73
N LEU A 21 14.23 -8.68 -6.79
CA LEU A 21 13.00 -9.45 -6.73
C LEU A 21 12.11 -8.90 -5.63
N ASN A 22 10.80 -8.99 -5.80
CA ASN A 22 9.80 -8.69 -4.79
C ASN A 22 8.51 -9.46 -5.03
N ILE A 23 7.63 -9.51 -4.03
CA ILE A 23 6.26 -9.99 -4.20
C ILE A 23 5.37 -8.78 -4.44
N SER A 24 4.67 -8.78 -5.57
CA SER A 24 3.82 -7.67 -5.99
C SER A 24 2.51 -7.61 -5.19
N ALA A 25 1.88 -6.44 -5.26
CA ALA A 25 0.78 -6.02 -4.41
C ALA A 25 -0.50 -6.87 -4.64
N MET A 26 -0.97 -7.55 -3.59
CA MET A 26 -2.26 -8.24 -3.59
C MET A 26 -2.88 -8.23 -2.19
N SER A 27 -4.11 -7.73 -2.08
CA SER A 27 -4.74 -7.46 -0.78
C SER A 27 -5.17 -8.72 -0.01
N PHE A 28 -5.14 -8.64 1.32
CA PHE A 28 -5.91 -9.55 2.16
C PHE A 28 -7.42 -9.41 1.86
N GLY A 29 -8.08 -10.52 1.58
CA GLY A 29 -9.43 -10.58 1.02
C GLY A 29 -9.46 -10.96 -0.47
N SER A 30 -8.41 -10.63 -1.23
CA SER A 30 -8.12 -11.27 -2.53
C SER A 30 -7.30 -12.54 -2.33
N LEU A 31 -6.32 -12.48 -1.43
CA LEU A 31 -5.53 -13.61 -0.96
C LEU A 31 -6.03 -14.12 0.39
N SER A 32 -5.84 -15.41 0.64
CA SER A 32 -6.12 -16.06 1.93
C SER A 32 -5.01 -15.77 2.95
N LYS A 33 -5.32 -15.98 4.24
CA LYS A 33 -4.32 -15.87 5.32
C LYS A 33 -3.08 -16.75 5.07
N ASN A 34 -3.29 -17.99 4.61
CA ASN A 34 -2.22 -18.94 4.37
C ASN A 34 -1.30 -18.49 3.22
N ALA A 35 -1.88 -17.87 2.18
CA ALA A 35 -1.10 -17.31 1.08
C ALA A 35 -0.20 -16.16 1.58
N LEU A 36 -0.74 -15.24 2.39
CA LEU A 36 0.05 -14.15 2.96
C LEU A 36 1.20 -14.64 3.83
N LEU A 37 0.91 -15.59 4.74
CA LEU A 37 1.92 -16.19 5.62
C LEU A 37 3.04 -16.86 4.80
N ALA A 38 2.68 -17.64 3.77
CA ALA A 38 3.64 -18.29 2.89
C ALA A 38 4.48 -17.28 2.09
N LEU A 39 3.84 -16.27 1.49
CA LEU A 39 4.49 -15.25 0.68
C LEU A 39 5.46 -14.40 1.53
N ASN A 40 5.03 -13.89 2.68
CA ASN A 40 5.91 -13.08 3.53
C ASN A 40 7.02 -13.93 4.19
N THR A 41 6.77 -15.21 4.50
CA THR A 41 7.83 -16.16 4.90
C THR A 41 8.89 -16.29 3.80
N GLY A 42 8.46 -16.42 2.54
CA GLY A 42 9.35 -16.45 1.37
C GLY A 42 10.14 -15.15 1.24
N ALA A 43 9.47 -14.01 1.39
CA ALA A 43 10.07 -12.68 1.37
C ALA A 43 11.17 -12.51 2.42
N ARG A 44 10.89 -12.90 3.66
CA ARG A 44 11.87 -12.89 4.75
C ARG A 44 13.09 -13.75 4.45
N LYS A 45 12.87 -15.01 4.01
CA LYS A 45 13.96 -15.94 3.69
C LYS A 45 14.80 -15.45 2.51
N GLY A 46 14.14 -14.88 1.49
CA GLY A 46 14.77 -14.37 0.28
C GLY A 46 15.33 -12.94 0.42
N LYS A 47 15.11 -12.27 1.55
CA LYS A 47 15.51 -10.87 1.80
C LYS A 47 15.01 -9.91 0.72
N PHE A 48 13.77 -10.12 0.29
CA PHE A 48 13.02 -9.18 -0.55
C PHE A 48 11.74 -8.75 0.17
N TYR A 49 11.12 -7.66 -0.30
CA TYR A 49 9.89 -7.15 0.31
C TYR A 49 8.63 -7.83 -0.26
N HIS A 50 7.57 -7.82 0.53
CA HIS A 50 6.21 -8.18 0.12
C HIS A 50 5.30 -6.95 0.15
N ASN A 51 4.67 -6.61 -0.97
CA ASN A 51 3.73 -5.51 -1.03
C ASN A 51 2.31 -5.95 -0.60
N THR A 52 1.69 -5.21 0.32
CA THR A 52 0.41 -5.58 0.96
C THR A 52 -0.81 -5.52 0.05
N GLY A 53 -0.72 -4.81 -1.08
CA GLY A 53 -1.91 -4.38 -1.80
C GLY A 53 -2.72 -3.34 -1.04
N GLU A 54 -3.85 -2.94 -1.65
CA GLU A 54 -4.68 -1.82 -1.17
C GLU A 54 -5.52 -2.13 0.08
N GLY A 55 -5.45 -3.36 0.63
CA GLY A 55 -6.37 -3.84 1.67
C GLY A 55 -5.93 -3.56 3.11
N ALA A 56 -5.08 -2.56 3.32
CA ALA A 56 -4.36 -2.30 4.57
C ALA A 56 -3.33 -3.37 4.96
N ILE A 57 -2.72 -3.21 6.13
CA ILE A 57 -1.75 -4.12 6.71
C ILE A 57 -2.48 -5.12 7.60
N SER A 58 -2.64 -6.36 7.14
CA SER A 58 -3.17 -7.43 7.99
C SER A 58 -2.09 -8.01 8.94
N PRO A 59 -2.48 -8.61 10.07
CA PRO A 59 -1.54 -9.33 10.95
C PRO A 59 -0.73 -10.41 10.21
N TYR A 60 -1.31 -11.02 9.18
CA TYR A 60 -0.68 -12.07 8.37
C TYR A 60 0.44 -11.56 7.46
N HIS A 61 0.51 -10.26 7.20
CA HIS A 61 1.70 -9.65 6.58
C HIS A 61 2.84 -9.49 7.58
N LEU A 62 2.51 -9.28 8.85
CA LEU A 62 3.48 -8.94 9.91
C LEU A 62 4.06 -10.20 10.56
N GLU A 63 3.22 -11.17 10.90
CA GLU A 63 3.57 -12.38 11.67
C GLU A 63 4.85 -13.09 11.18
N PRO A 64 5.11 -13.27 9.87
CA PRO A 64 6.31 -13.97 9.43
C PRO A 64 7.61 -13.16 9.61
N GLY A 65 7.52 -11.85 9.83
CA GLY A 65 8.67 -10.98 10.11
C GLY A 65 9.43 -10.48 8.87
N GLY A 66 8.87 -10.60 7.67
CA GLY A 66 9.48 -10.08 6.44
C GLY A 66 9.23 -8.59 6.26
N ASP A 67 10.10 -7.94 5.49
CA ASP A 67 9.92 -6.54 5.08
C ASP A 67 8.68 -6.40 4.20
N ILE A 68 7.92 -5.32 4.40
CA ILE A 68 6.74 -5.01 3.61
C ILE A 68 6.78 -3.61 2.98
N VAL A 69 6.08 -3.51 1.86
CA VAL A 69 5.67 -2.24 1.26
C VAL A 69 4.19 -2.09 1.47
N TRP A 70 3.79 -1.03 2.16
CA TRP A 70 2.38 -0.75 2.36
C TRP A 70 1.83 0.04 1.18
N GLN A 71 0.89 -0.56 0.45
CA GLN A 71 0.23 0.11 -0.66
C GLN A 71 -1.08 0.78 -0.22
N ILE A 72 -1.23 2.05 -0.58
CA ILE A 72 -2.42 2.86 -0.32
C ILE A 72 -3.15 3.08 -1.64
N GLY A 73 -4.38 2.58 -1.72
CA GLY A 73 -5.31 2.83 -2.83
C GLY A 73 -6.28 3.98 -2.52
N THR A 74 -7.20 4.22 -3.44
CA THR A 74 -8.18 5.31 -3.37
C THR A 74 -9.20 5.17 -2.24
N GLY A 75 -9.37 3.97 -1.70
CA GLY A 75 -10.22 3.70 -0.52
C GLY A 75 -9.53 3.99 0.82
N TYR A 76 -8.23 4.32 0.81
CA TYR A 76 -7.42 4.64 1.99
C TYR A 76 -7.54 3.62 3.14
N PHE A 77 -7.76 2.33 2.84
CA PHE A 77 -7.93 1.30 3.88
C PHE A 77 -6.69 1.25 4.80
N GLY A 78 -6.94 1.21 6.11
CA GLY A 78 -5.89 1.31 7.14
C GLY A 78 -5.43 2.73 7.46
N CYS A 79 -5.85 3.75 6.70
CA CYS A 79 -5.58 5.16 6.99
C CYS A 79 -6.74 6.06 6.54
N ARG A 80 -7.96 5.64 6.85
CA ARG A 80 -9.17 6.38 6.48
C ARG A 80 -9.98 6.86 7.67
N THR A 81 -10.67 7.97 7.45
CA THR A 81 -11.81 8.39 8.27
C THR A 81 -13.03 7.49 7.98
N PRO A 82 -14.08 7.52 8.83
CA PRO A 82 -15.34 6.83 8.53
C PRO A 82 -15.92 7.22 7.16
N GLU A 83 -15.78 8.47 6.76
CA GLU A 83 -16.24 9.03 5.48
C GLU A 83 -15.40 8.57 4.28
N GLY A 84 -14.25 7.90 4.52
CA GLY A 84 -13.38 7.38 3.46
C GLY A 84 -12.33 8.38 2.97
N LEU A 85 -12.09 9.45 3.72
CA LEU A 85 -11.01 10.40 3.47
C LEU A 85 -9.72 9.92 4.11
N PHE A 86 -8.58 10.47 3.70
CA PHE A 86 -7.28 10.19 4.31
C PHE A 86 -7.24 10.63 5.78
N ASP A 87 -6.66 9.80 6.64
CA ASP A 87 -6.46 10.03 8.07
C ASP A 87 -4.96 9.95 8.40
N ALA A 88 -4.37 11.11 8.67
CA ALA A 88 -2.93 11.27 8.87
C ALA A 88 -2.41 10.55 10.13
N GLU A 89 -3.20 10.50 11.21
CA GLU A 89 -2.77 9.86 12.45
C GLU A 89 -2.79 8.33 12.32
N LYS A 90 -3.85 7.77 11.73
CA LYS A 90 -3.87 6.32 11.40
C LYS A 90 -2.79 5.95 10.40
N PHE A 91 -2.53 6.82 9.42
CA PHE A 91 -1.41 6.62 8.50
C PHE A 91 -0.09 6.55 9.25
N LYS A 92 0.19 7.53 10.11
CA LYS A 92 1.42 7.63 10.89
C LYS A 92 1.64 6.42 11.80
N GLU A 93 0.59 5.92 12.45
CA GLU A 93 0.64 4.70 13.27
C GLU A 93 1.11 3.50 12.44
N ASN A 94 0.42 3.21 11.33
CA ASN A 94 0.75 2.08 10.47
C ASN A 94 2.10 2.25 9.76
N ALA A 95 2.36 3.43 9.23
CA ALA A 95 3.57 3.72 8.47
C ALA A 95 4.84 3.62 9.33
N LYS A 96 4.75 3.86 10.65
CA LYS A 96 5.90 3.74 11.57
C LYS A 96 6.22 2.32 12.00
N HIS A 97 5.35 1.35 11.72
CA HIS A 97 5.64 -0.06 12.01
C HIS A 97 6.99 -0.48 11.41
N GLU A 98 7.81 -1.22 12.17
CA GLU A 98 9.21 -1.48 11.82
C GLU A 98 9.37 -2.27 10.50
N GLN A 99 8.43 -3.18 10.23
CA GLN A 99 8.41 -3.99 9.00
C GLN A 99 7.99 -3.20 7.76
N VAL A 100 7.30 -2.06 7.91
CA VAL A 100 6.98 -1.19 6.78
C VAL A 100 8.25 -0.47 6.38
N LYS A 101 8.83 -0.84 5.24
CA LYS A 101 10.06 -0.24 4.74
C LYS A 101 9.82 0.87 3.75
N MET A 102 8.73 0.79 2.99
CA MET A 102 8.34 1.79 1.99
C MET A 102 6.81 1.88 1.92
N ILE A 103 6.31 3.00 1.39
CA ILE A 103 4.90 3.21 1.11
C ILE A 103 4.72 3.44 -0.40
N GLU A 104 3.68 2.85 -0.98
CA GLU A 104 3.35 2.98 -2.40
C GLU A 104 1.93 3.53 -2.56
N ILE A 105 1.79 4.71 -3.18
CA ILE A 105 0.49 5.26 -3.58
C ILE A 105 0.09 4.62 -4.91
N LYS A 106 -1.04 3.92 -4.97
CA LYS A 106 -1.50 3.30 -6.21
C LYS A 106 -2.44 4.23 -6.98
N LEU A 107 -1.94 4.80 -8.06
CA LEU A 107 -2.74 5.58 -9.01
C LEU A 107 -3.56 4.68 -9.93
N SER A 108 -2.96 3.61 -10.47
CA SER A 108 -3.64 2.68 -11.38
C SER A 108 -3.02 1.28 -11.36
N GLN A 109 -3.71 0.33 -12.00
CA GLN A 109 -3.25 -1.05 -12.17
C GLN A 109 -3.66 -1.62 -13.54
N GLY A 110 -2.86 -2.53 -14.08
CA GLY A 110 -2.98 -2.98 -15.47
C GLY A 110 -4.24 -3.81 -15.74
N ALA A 111 -4.77 -4.49 -14.71
CA ALA A 111 -5.97 -5.29 -14.87
C ALA A 111 -7.25 -4.46 -15.09
N LYS A 112 -7.31 -3.25 -14.51
CA LYS A 112 -8.50 -2.37 -14.53
C LYS A 112 -8.09 -0.89 -14.44
N PRO A 113 -7.55 -0.30 -15.52
CA PRO A 113 -7.29 1.14 -15.55
C PRO A 113 -8.62 1.90 -15.42
N GLY A 114 -8.69 2.84 -14.46
CA GLY A 114 -9.84 3.76 -14.30
C GLY A 114 -11.02 3.28 -13.43
N HIS A 115 -10.96 2.10 -12.82
CA HIS A 115 -12.01 1.64 -11.89
C HIS A 115 -11.43 1.37 -10.51
N GLY A 116 -12.08 1.92 -9.47
CA GLY A 116 -11.79 1.58 -8.08
C GLY A 116 -12.12 0.11 -7.78
N GLY A 117 -11.48 -0.43 -6.74
CA GLY A 117 -11.76 -1.79 -6.27
C GLY A 117 -13.18 -1.91 -5.71
N VAL A 118 -13.80 -3.08 -5.91
CA VAL A 118 -15.07 -3.45 -5.27
C VAL A 118 -14.79 -4.56 -4.27
N LEU A 119 -15.16 -4.34 -3.00
CA LEU A 119 -15.23 -5.38 -1.99
C LEU A 119 -16.71 -5.71 -1.73
N PRO A 120 -17.23 -6.85 -2.22
CA PRO A 120 -18.60 -7.26 -1.96
C PRO A 120 -18.84 -7.47 -0.46
N ALA A 121 -20.04 -7.12 0.03
CA ALA A 121 -20.46 -7.30 1.43
C ALA A 121 -20.17 -8.70 2.00
N VAL A 122 -20.42 -9.76 1.22
CA VAL A 122 -20.19 -11.15 1.63
C VAL A 122 -18.71 -11.46 1.91
N LYS A 123 -17.78 -10.70 1.31
CA LYS A 123 -16.34 -10.82 1.54
C LYS A 123 -15.84 -9.86 2.61
N ASN A 124 -16.64 -8.88 3.04
CA ASN A 124 -16.29 -7.93 4.08
C ASN A 124 -16.64 -8.50 5.48
N THR A 125 -15.90 -9.53 5.88
CA THR A 125 -16.06 -10.17 7.20
C THR A 125 -15.67 -9.20 8.34
N PRO A 126 -16.07 -9.45 9.60
CA PRO A 126 -15.64 -8.64 10.73
C PRO A 126 -14.12 -8.47 10.85
N GLU A 127 -13.36 -9.50 10.46
CA GLU A 127 -11.91 -9.45 10.42
C GLU A 127 -11.40 -8.47 9.34
N ILE A 128 -11.89 -8.61 8.09
CA ILE A 128 -11.51 -7.71 6.99
C ILE A 128 -11.92 -6.27 7.30
N ALA A 129 -13.11 -6.09 7.87
CA ALA A 129 -13.66 -4.81 8.25
C ALA A 129 -12.77 -4.11 9.28
N LYS A 130 -12.36 -4.83 10.33
CA LYS A 130 -11.42 -4.34 11.34
C LYS A 130 -10.07 -3.93 10.74
N ILE A 131 -9.49 -4.77 9.88
CA ILE A 131 -8.19 -4.48 9.23
C ILE A 131 -8.29 -3.25 8.34
N ARG A 132 -9.40 -3.09 7.61
CA ARG A 132 -9.58 -1.99 6.65
C ARG A 132 -10.10 -0.70 7.28
N GLY A 133 -10.60 -0.74 8.51
CA GLY A 133 -11.23 0.38 9.20
C GLY A 133 -12.58 0.76 8.60
N ILE A 134 -13.43 -0.24 8.36
CA ILE A 134 -14.77 -0.11 7.74
C ILE A 134 -15.83 -0.91 8.51
N GLU A 135 -17.10 -0.64 8.22
CA GLU A 135 -18.23 -1.40 8.76
C GLU A 135 -18.31 -2.81 8.14
N PRO A 136 -18.50 -3.88 8.94
CA PRO A 136 -18.59 -5.24 8.45
C PRO A 136 -19.88 -5.47 7.64
N HIS A 137 -19.84 -6.46 6.74
CA HIS A 137 -20.97 -6.87 5.90
C HIS A 137 -21.55 -5.76 5.00
N THR A 138 -20.80 -4.69 4.78
CA THR A 138 -21.14 -3.64 3.81
C THR A 138 -20.35 -3.83 2.51
N THR A 139 -20.97 -3.52 1.38
CA THR A 139 -20.26 -3.44 0.09
C THR A 139 -19.48 -2.14 0.06
N VAL A 140 -18.18 -2.22 -0.23
CA VAL A 140 -17.33 -1.04 -0.32
C VAL A 140 -16.85 -0.84 -1.74
N LEU A 141 -17.09 0.37 -2.23
CA LEU A 141 -16.62 0.86 -3.52
C LEU A 141 -15.47 1.84 -3.25
N SER A 142 -14.28 1.52 -3.73
CA SER A 142 -13.22 2.51 -3.74
C SER A 142 -13.50 3.53 -4.84
N PRO A 143 -13.27 4.84 -4.60
CA PRO A 143 -13.39 5.86 -5.65
C PRO A 143 -12.44 5.58 -6.84
N PRO A 144 -12.73 6.13 -8.03
CA PRO A 144 -11.86 5.96 -9.20
C PRO A 144 -10.52 6.70 -9.07
N SER A 145 -10.45 7.74 -8.22
CA SER A 145 -9.26 8.56 -7.98
C SER A 145 -9.05 8.82 -6.49
N HIS A 146 -7.84 9.21 -6.12
CA HIS A 146 -7.56 9.69 -4.78
C HIS A 146 -8.32 11.00 -4.53
N SER A 147 -8.94 11.15 -3.36
CA SER A 147 -9.67 12.37 -2.98
C SER A 147 -8.77 13.45 -2.38
N HIS A 148 -7.58 13.08 -1.90
CA HIS A 148 -6.64 13.99 -1.24
C HIS A 148 -5.90 14.92 -2.21
N PHE A 149 -5.83 14.56 -3.50
CA PHE A 149 -5.17 15.37 -4.53
C PHE A 149 -5.88 15.20 -5.88
N SER A 150 -5.78 16.21 -6.74
CA SER A 150 -6.44 16.22 -8.06
C SER A 150 -5.49 16.42 -9.24
N ASN A 151 -4.19 16.60 -8.99
CA ASN A 151 -3.19 16.86 -10.03
C ASN A 151 -1.79 16.38 -9.59
N ALA A 152 -0.82 16.45 -10.51
CA ALA A 152 0.56 16.00 -10.27
C ALA A 152 1.25 16.77 -9.12
N LYS A 153 1.03 18.08 -9.00
CA LYS A 153 1.58 18.88 -7.90
C LYS A 153 1.04 18.38 -6.56
N GLY A 154 -0.27 18.18 -6.45
CA GLY A 154 -0.91 17.65 -5.24
C GLY A 154 -0.45 16.24 -4.90
N LEU A 155 -0.17 15.39 -5.90
CA LEU A 155 0.45 14.08 -5.66
C LEU A 155 1.84 14.22 -5.03
N LEU A 156 2.68 15.13 -5.52
CA LEU A 156 4.02 15.36 -4.98
C LEU A 156 3.98 15.96 -3.57
N GLU A 157 3.03 16.86 -3.31
CA GLU A 157 2.76 17.40 -1.96
C GLU A 157 2.34 16.27 -1.00
N PHE A 158 1.45 15.39 -1.45
CA PHE A 158 1.04 14.22 -0.66
C PHE A 158 2.21 13.25 -0.42
N VAL A 159 3.06 13.00 -1.42
CA VAL A 159 4.29 12.22 -1.26
C VAL A 159 5.21 12.82 -0.20
N ALA A 160 5.34 14.14 -0.15
CA ALA A 160 6.11 14.83 0.88
C ALA A 160 5.48 14.70 2.27
N GLU A 161 4.16 14.87 2.38
CA GLU A 161 3.39 14.69 3.61
C GLU A 161 3.56 13.27 4.18
N LEU A 162 3.34 12.23 3.37
CA LEU A 162 3.48 10.83 3.79
C LEU A 162 4.91 10.50 4.22
N ARG A 163 5.92 11.12 3.58
CA ARG A 163 7.32 10.95 3.97
C ARG A 163 7.57 11.49 5.37
N GLU A 164 7.06 12.67 5.69
CA GLU A 164 7.23 13.22 7.04
C GLU A 164 6.47 12.38 8.07
N LEU A 165 5.21 12.06 7.80
CA LEU A 165 4.38 11.26 8.71
C LEU A 165 4.96 9.87 8.99
N SER A 166 5.60 9.23 8.00
CA SER A 166 6.26 7.92 8.14
C SER A 166 7.60 7.98 8.89
N GLY A 167 8.08 9.17 9.27
CA GLY A 167 9.41 9.36 9.87
C GLY A 167 10.55 9.32 8.86
N GLY A 168 10.27 9.60 7.58
CA GLY A 168 11.26 9.72 6.51
C GLY A 168 11.48 8.46 5.68
N LYS A 169 10.48 7.58 5.58
CA LYS A 169 10.56 6.37 4.72
C LYS A 169 10.38 6.72 3.24
N PRO A 170 10.91 5.91 2.30
CA PRO A 170 10.67 6.09 0.88
C PRO A 170 9.17 5.98 0.56
N ILE A 171 8.69 6.96 -0.19
CA ILE A 171 7.32 7.01 -0.71
C ILE A 171 7.42 7.02 -2.23
N GLY A 172 6.79 6.04 -2.87
CA GLY A 172 6.65 5.95 -4.32
C GLY A 172 5.19 5.92 -4.75
N PHE A 173 4.97 5.87 -6.05
CA PHE A 173 3.63 5.65 -6.60
C PHE A 173 3.67 4.64 -7.75
N LYS A 174 2.59 3.87 -7.86
CA LYS A 174 2.37 2.88 -8.92
C LYS A 174 1.39 3.44 -9.94
N LEU A 175 1.77 3.34 -11.20
CA LEU A 175 0.93 3.69 -12.34
C LEU A 175 1.07 2.62 -13.43
N CYS A 176 0.09 2.58 -14.31
CA CYS A 176 0.15 1.85 -15.56
C CYS A 176 0.22 2.86 -16.69
N VAL A 177 1.29 2.77 -17.48
CA VAL A 177 1.46 3.59 -18.68
C VAL A 177 0.44 3.11 -19.70
N GLY A 178 -0.51 3.98 -20.02
CA GLY A 178 -1.44 3.79 -21.12
C GLY A 178 -0.79 4.25 -22.41
N LYS A 179 -1.21 5.43 -22.91
CA LYS A 179 -0.57 6.08 -24.05
C LYS A 179 0.61 6.92 -23.57
N THR A 180 1.77 6.73 -24.18
CA THR A 180 2.99 7.48 -23.85
C THR A 180 2.83 8.98 -24.05
N GLU A 181 1.99 9.41 -25.00
CA GLU A 181 1.68 10.84 -25.26
C GLU A 181 1.07 11.56 -24.04
N GLU A 182 0.45 10.84 -23.11
CA GLU A 182 -0.13 11.40 -21.88
C GLU A 182 0.95 11.75 -20.83
N PHE A 183 2.22 11.43 -21.09
CA PHE A 183 3.36 11.59 -20.19
C PHE A 183 4.50 12.46 -20.73
N VAL A 184 4.43 12.94 -21.98
CA VAL A 184 5.46 13.80 -22.60
C VAL A 184 5.20 15.27 -22.31
#